data_AF-A0A2D9Z5A4-F1
#
_entry.id   AF-A0A2D9Z5A4-F1
#
_cell.length_a   1.000
_cell.length_b   1.000
_cell.length_c   1.000
_cell.angle_alpha   90.00
_cell.angle_beta   90.00
_cell.angle_gamma   90.00
#
_symmetry.space_group_name_H-M   'P 1'
#
loop_
_entity.id
_entity.type
_entity.pdbx_description
1 polymer ?
#
loop_
_entity_poly.entity_id
_entity_poly.type
_entity_poly.pdbx_seq_one_letter_code
_entity_poly.pdbx_strand_id
1 'polypeptide(L)'
;QGMGGGMGMGGGMGMGGGMGMGGGMGMGGGGMGGFQNIEPGKVRKFKVTTVCLEHGKKEPNPRVKYDIIPIESFTKKPEVIELCRMLGSGQLNQSAAQAAAWHFTDDLTWIELVNKIGARHLNGTVDRFFHPNTVRLGMRYAQVAAQRAKLRPSQVDKIESLSNQ
;
A
#
# COMPACT_ATOMS: atom_id res chain seq x y z
N GLN A 1 48.57 -6.14 60.96
CA GLN A 1 49.07 -5.64 59.67
C GLN A 1 47.81 -5.39 58.84
N GLY A 2 47.25 -4.20 58.71
CA GLY A 2 47.87 -2.89 58.43
C GLY A 2 47.43 -2.47 57.01
N MET A 3 46.49 -1.50 56.94
CA MET A 3 46.29 -0.41 55.94
C MET A 3 46.49 -0.70 54.44
N GLY A 4 45.71 -0.23 53.47
CA GLY A 4 44.65 0.79 53.29
C GLY A 4 44.36 0.85 51.76
N GLY A 5 43.46 1.62 51.16
CA GLY A 5 42.46 2.61 51.55
C GLY A 5 41.26 2.48 50.60
N GLY A 6 40.16 3.23 50.70
CA GLY A 6 40.02 4.58 51.22
C GLY A 6 39.78 5.56 50.06
N MET A 7 38.54 5.60 49.55
CA MET A 7 37.94 6.81 48.97
C MET A 7 36.42 6.66 48.97
N GLY A 8 35.81 7.24 50.00
CA GLY A 8 34.40 7.63 49.99
C GLY A 8 34.30 9.12 49.68
N MET A 9 33.25 9.52 48.97
CA MET A 9 32.64 10.85 48.99
C MET A 9 31.26 10.68 48.33
N GLY A 10 30.16 10.72 49.09
CA GLY A 10 29.44 11.96 49.41
C GLY A 10 28.51 12.27 48.22
N GLY A 11 27.21 11.99 48.28
CA GLY A 11 26.26 12.69 49.14
C GLY A 11 25.81 13.98 48.44
N GLY A 12 24.55 14.04 47.96
CA GLY A 12 24.03 15.26 47.33
C GLY A 12 22.61 15.14 46.79
N MET A 13 21.63 15.33 47.69
CA MET A 13 20.30 15.82 47.31
C MET A 13 20.43 17.14 46.52
N GLY A 14 19.60 17.31 45.49
CA GLY A 14 19.51 18.54 44.70
C GLY A 14 18.15 18.69 44.04
N MET A 15 17.16 19.06 44.83
CA MET A 15 15.91 19.67 44.40
C MET A 15 16.20 21.10 43.94
N GLY A 16 15.79 21.47 42.72
CA GLY A 16 15.72 22.88 42.32
C GLY A 16 15.89 23.20 40.84
N GLY A 17 14.81 23.73 40.23
CA GLY A 17 14.93 24.81 39.24
C GLY A 17 14.69 24.42 37.77
N GLY A 18 13.49 24.69 37.25
CA GLY A 18 13.25 24.64 35.81
C GLY A 18 11.80 24.78 35.34
N MET A 19 10.91 25.41 36.12
CA MET A 19 9.61 25.85 35.61
C MET A 19 9.82 27.17 34.87
N GLY A 20 9.83 27.09 33.53
CA GLY A 20 9.96 28.23 32.62
C GLY A 20 8.84 28.22 31.59
N MET A 21 7.76 28.91 31.93
CA MET A 21 6.63 29.28 31.11
C MET A 21 7.04 30.31 30.05
N GLY A 22 6.62 30.14 28.79
CA GLY A 22 6.41 31.27 27.87
C GLY A 22 6.82 31.09 26.40
N GLY A 23 5.81 31.04 25.52
CA GLY A 23 5.89 31.51 24.12
C GLY A 23 6.04 30.41 23.05
N GLY A 24 5.05 30.09 22.23
CA GLY A 24 3.77 30.75 22.04
C GLY A 24 2.77 29.92 21.23
N MET A 25 1.53 30.39 21.31
CA MET A 25 0.42 30.01 20.44
C MET A 25 0.72 30.27 18.96
N GLY A 26 0.21 29.38 18.12
CA GLY A 26 0.05 29.54 16.68
C GLY A 26 -0.49 28.23 16.11
N MET A 27 -1.79 27.94 16.26
CA MET A 27 -2.84 28.33 15.31
C MET A 27 -2.55 27.85 13.88
N GLY A 28 -3.33 26.87 13.44
CA GLY A 28 -3.35 26.34 12.08
C GLY A 28 -3.68 24.85 12.13
N GLY A 29 -4.93 24.41 12.18
CA GLY A 29 -6.01 24.85 11.30
C GLY A 29 -5.82 24.18 9.93
N GLY A 30 -6.67 23.20 9.63
CA GLY A 30 -6.73 22.50 8.33
C GLY A 30 -6.41 21.01 8.50
N GLY A 31 -7.38 20.11 8.65
CA GLY A 31 -8.42 19.94 7.65
C GLY A 31 -7.75 19.58 6.32
N MET A 32 -7.26 18.35 6.17
CA MET A 32 -6.72 17.89 4.88
C MET A 32 -7.54 16.74 4.30
N GLY A 33 -8.86 16.90 4.39
CA GLY A 33 -9.75 16.57 3.28
C GLY A 33 -9.58 17.63 2.20
N GLY A 34 -8.44 17.59 1.50
CA GLY A 34 -8.20 18.47 0.36
C GLY A 34 -8.93 17.91 -0.85
N PHE A 35 -10.12 18.45 -1.11
CA PHE A 35 -10.83 18.27 -2.38
C PHE A 35 -9.84 18.34 -3.54
N GLN A 36 -9.82 17.31 -4.38
CA GLN A 36 -9.02 17.26 -5.60
C GLN A 36 -9.59 18.23 -6.65
N ASN A 37 -9.58 19.53 -6.34
CA ASN A 37 -9.92 20.55 -7.31
C ASN A 37 -8.69 20.75 -8.21
N ILE A 38 -8.72 20.10 -9.37
CA ILE A 38 -7.80 20.39 -10.47
C ILE A 38 -8.43 21.56 -11.22
N GLU A 39 -7.84 22.75 -11.09
CA GLU A 39 -8.28 23.91 -11.87
C GLU A 39 -8.37 23.57 -13.36
N PRO A 40 -9.42 24.03 -14.07
CA PRO A 40 -9.56 23.78 -15.50
C PRO A 40 -8.28 24.15 -16.27
N GLY A 41 -7.77 23.22 -17.08
CA GLY A 41 -6.56 23.41 -17.88
C GLY A 41 -5.22 23.31 -17.13
N LYS A 42 -5.22 23.08 -15.81
CA LYS A 42 -3.98 22.83 -15.05
C LYS A 42 -3.66 21.34 -15.01
N VAL A 43 -2.37 21.02 -15.16
CA VAL A 43 -1.84 19.66 -15.01
C VAL A 43 -1.28 19.49 -13.61
N ARG A 44 -1.62 18.38 -12.96
CA ARG A 44 -1.11 18.01 -11.64
C ARG A 44 -0.52 16.61 -11.68
N LYS A 45 0.54 16.39 -10.90
CA LYS A 45 1.14 15.08 -10.70
C LYS A 45 0.47 14.41 -9.51
N PHE A 46 -0.02 13.19 -9.71
CA PHE A 46 -0.62 12.36 -8.66
C PHE A 46 0.23 11.10 -8.46
N LYS A 47 0.39 10.71 -7.20
CA LYS A 47 0.91 9.39 -6.86
C LYS A 47 -0.26 8.42 -6.76
N VAL A 48 -0.30 7.46 -7.68
CA VAL A 48 -1.34 6.43 -7.73
C VAL A 48 -0.68 5.09 -7.44
N THR A 49 -1.28 4.32 -6.52
CA THR A 49 -0.88 2.94 -6.29
C THR A 49 -1.45 2.07 -7.39
N THR A 50 -0.59 1.42 -8.17
CA THR A 50 -0.97 0.58 -9.30
C THR A 50 -0.39 -0.82 -9.15
N VAL A 51 -0.94 -1.78 -9.90
CA VAL A 51 -0.40 -3.13 -10.02
C VAL A 51 -0.37 -3.53 -11.49
N CYS A 52 0.58 -4.37 -11.86
CA CYS A 52 0.64 -4.99 -13.18
C CYS A 52 -0.44 -6.08 -13.28
N LEU A 53 -1.31 -6.00 -14.28
CA LEU A 53 -2.34 -7.02 -14.51
C LEU A 53 -1.89 -8.15 -15.43
N GLU A 54 -0.68 -8.05 -15.97
CA GLU A 54 -0.09 -9.09 -16.81
C GLU A 54 1.34 -9.31 -16.33
N HIS A 55 1.66 -10.57 -16.06
CA HIS A 55 2.99 -10.95 -15.63
C HIS A 55 3.96 -11.03 -16.83
N GLY A 56 5.22 -10.64 -16.62
CA GLY A 56 6.30 -10.80 -17.61
C GLY A 56 6.40 -9.67 -18.64
N LYS A 57 5.49 -8.69 -18.61
CA LYS A 57 5.66 -7.44 -19.35
C LYS A 57 6.79 -6.61 -18.75
N LYS A 58 7.43 -5.80 -19.60
CA LYS A 58 8.48 -4.88 -19.16
C LYS A 58 7.90 -3.88 -18.15
N GLU A 59 8.73 -3.52 -17.18
CA GLU A 59 8.42 -2.46 -16.22
C GLU A 59 8.02 -1.16 -16.94
N PRO A 60 7.04 -0.42 -16.42
CA PRO A 60 6.57 0.81 -17.03
C PRO A 60 7.68 1.85 -17.09
N ASN A 61 7.85 2.47 -18.26
CA ASN A 61 8.87 3.48 -18.51
C ASN A 61 8.21 4.85 -18.67
N PRO A 62 8.61 5.88 -17.90
CA PRO A 62 8.04 7.23 -17.99
C PRO A 62 8.10 7.90 -19.38
N ARG A 63 8.95 7.39 -20.29
CA ARG A 63 9.07 7.88 -21.67
C ARG A 63 8.00 7.34 -22.62
N VAL A 64 7.27 6.32 -22.20
CA VAL A 64 6.17 5.74 -22.99
C VAL A 64 4.89 6.54 -22.69
N LYS A 65 4.14 6.88 -23.74
CA LYS A 65 2.83 7.49 -23.58
C LYS A 65 1.84 6.44 -23.08
N TYR A 66 1.18 6.72 -21.96
CA TYR A 66 0.15 5.87 -21.37
C TYR A 66 -1.20 6.57 -21.45
N ASP A 67 -2.23 5.81 -21.79
CA ASP A 67 -3.61 6.26 -21.76
C ASP A 67 -4.35 5.58 -20.60
N ILE A 68 -5.22 6.32 -19.92
CA ILE A 68 -6.08 5.79 -18.86
C ILE A 68 -7.34 5.23 -19.52
N ILE A 69 -7.60 3.94 -19.33
CA ILE A 69 -8.78 3.26 -19.85
C ILE A 69 -9.62 2.68 -18.70
N PRO A 70 -10.95 2.54 -18.86
CA PRO A 70 -11.78 1.82 -17.91
C PRO A 70 -11.30 0.38 -17.71
N ILE A 71 -11.34 -0.15 -16.49
CA ILE A 71 -10.85 -1.51 -16.21
C ILE A 71 -11.68 -2.58 -16.94
N GLU A 72 -12.95 -2.29 -17.17
CA GLU A 72 -13.91 -3.14 -17.87
C GLU A 72 -13.59 -3.31 -19.36
N SER A 73 -12.81 -2.41 -19.97
CA SER A 73 -12.34 -2.59 -21.34
C SER A 73 -11.13 -3.53 -21.42
N PHE A 74 -10.42 -3.71 -20.31
CA PHE A 74 -9.24 -4.58 -20.22
C PHE A 74 -9.58 -6.00 -19.76
N THR A 75 -10.42 -6.16 -18.74
CA THR A 75 -10.78 -7.48 -18.19
C THR A 75 -12.26 -7.57 -17.82
N LYS A 76 -12.82 -8.79 -17.92
CA LYS A 76 -14.18 -9.12 -17.49
C LYS A 76 -14.22 -9.91 -16.18
N LYS A 77 -13.06 -10.25 -15.61
CA LYS A 77 -12.94 -10.99 -14.34
C LYS A 77 -13.38 -10.09 -13.18
N PRO A 78 -14.53 -10.35 -12.53
CA PRO A 78 -15.08 -9.44 -11.52
C PRO A 78 -14.22 -9.37 -10.25
N GLU A 79 -13.48 -10.44 -9.93
CA GLU A 79 -12.49 -10.48 -8.85
C GLU A 79 -11.30 -9.55 -9.09
N VAL A 80 -10.84 -9.40 -10.33
CA VAL A 80 -9.75 -8.47 -10.69
C VAL A 80 -10.22 -7.03 -10.59
N ILE A 81 -11.40 -6.74 -11.14
CA ILE A 81 -12.03 -5.41 -11.05
C ILE A 81 -12.18 -5.02 -9.58
N GLU A 82 -12.59 -5.96 -8.73
CA GLU A 82 -12.70 -5.68 -7.32
C GLU A 82 -11.37 -5.44 -6.62
N LEU A 83 -10.38 -6.27 -6.90
CA LEU A 83 -9.07 -6.10 -6.31
C LEU A 83 -8.52 -4.71 -6.63
N CYS A 84 -8.69 -4.23 -7.87
CA CYS A 84 -8.32 -2.88 -8.28
C CYS A 84 -9.12 -1.81 -7.53
N ARG A 85 -10.43 -2.01 -7.30
CA ARG A 85 -11.26 -1.09 -6.50
C ARG A 85 -10.79 -1.03 -5.04
N MET A 86 -10.48 -2.19 -4.45
CA MET A 86 -9.93 -2.27 -3.09
C MET A 86 -8.56 -1.59 -3.01
N LEU A 87 -7.71 -1.72 -4.03
CA LEU A 87 -6.43 -1.03 -4.11
C LEU A 87 -6.61 0.50 -4.19
N GLY A 88 -7.59 0.96 -4.97
CA GLY A 88 -7.93 2.36 -5.14
C GLY A 88 -8.37 3.08 -3.87
N SER A 89 -8.82 2.35 -2.84
CA SER A 89 -9.12 2.95 -1.52
C SER A 89 -7.87 3.36 -0.73
N GLY A 90 -6.68 2.96 -1.17
CA GLY A 90 -5.41 3.28 -0.53
C GLY A 90 -5.09 2.46 0.73
N GLN A 91 -5.90 1.44 1.04
CA GLN A 91 -5.77 0.65 2.28
C GLN A 91 -5.05 -0.69 2.11
N LEU A 92 -4.69 -1.07 0.88
CA LEU A 92 -4.02 -2.34 0.61
C LEU A 92 -2.51 -2.19 0.50
N ASN A 93 -1.78 -3.20 0.97
CA ASN A 93 -0.38 -3.33 0.63
C ASN A 93 -0.22 -3.65 -0.87
N GLN A 94 0.51 -2.79 -1.60
CA GLN A 94 0.68 -2.91 -3.06
C GLN A 94 1.31 -4.23 -3.49
N SER A 95 2.33 -4.71 -2.78
CA SER A 95 3.02 -5.96 -3.13
C SER A 95 2.12 -7.19 -2.92
N ALA A 96 1.30 -7.20 -1.87
CA ALA A 96 0.30 -8.24 -1.66
C ALA A 96 -0.82 -8.18 -2.72
N ALA A 97 -1.25 -6.98 -3.11
CA ALA A 97 -2.21 -6.79 -4.19
C ALA A 97 -1.65 -7.25 -5.56
N GLN A 98 -0.36 -7.01 -5.84
CA GLN A 98 0.33 -7.48 -7.04
C GLN A 98 0.34 -9.01 -7.12
N ALA A 99 0.61 -9.70 -6.00
CA ALA A 99 0.56 -11.15 -5.94
C ALA A 99 -0.86 -11.69 -6.17
N ALA A 100 -1.88 -11.04 -5.59
CA ALA A 100 -3.28 -11.40 -5.81
C ALA A 100 -3.73 -11.16 -7.27
N ALA A 101 -3.26 -10.08 -7.89
CA ALA A 101 -3.57 -9.76 -9.28
C ALA A 101 -3.08 -10.86 -10.21
N TRP A 102 -1.80 -11.22 -10.12
CA TRP A 102 -1.21 -12.28 -10.96
C TRP A 102 -1.78 -13.67 -10.72
N HIS A 103 -2.26 -13.96 -9.50
CA HIS A 103 -2.99 -15.18 -9.26
C HIS A 103 -4.29 -15.24 -10.07
N PHE A 104 -5.00 -14.12 -10.23
CA PHE A 104 -6.23 -14.07 -11.00
C PHE A 104 -6.04 -13.91 -12.50
N THR A 105 -5.01 -13.19 -12.94
CA THR A 105 -4.84 -12.83 -14.35
C THR A 105 -4.01 -13.84 -15.11
N ASP A 106 -2.95 -14.37 -14.49
CA ASP A 106 -1.92 -15.20 -15.12
C ASP A 106 -1.92 -16.64 -14.59
N ASP A 107 -2.91 -17.01 -13.78
CA ASP A 107 -3.11 -18.33 -13.16
C ASP A 107 -1.89 -18.83 -12.35
N LEU A 108 -1.03 -17.92 -11.89
CA LEU A 108 0.11 -18.27 -11.05
C LEU A 108 -0.39 -18.84 -9.72
N THR A 109 0.08 -20.05 -9.38
CA THR A 109 -0.22 -20.65 -8.09
C THR A 109 0.48 -19.87 -6.97
N TRP A 110 -0.08 -19.93 -5.77
CA TRP A 110 0.53 -19.27 -4.63
C TRP A 110 1.94 -19.78 -4.30
N ILE A 111 2.22 -21.07 -4.59
CA ILE A 111 3.53 -21.67 -4.40
C ILE A 111 4.53 -21.08 -5.41
N GLU A 112 4.13 -20.91 -6.67
CA GLU A 112 4.96 -20.24 -7.67
C GLU A 112 5.24 -18.79 -7.30
N LEU A 113 4.24 -18.07 -6.79
CA LEU A 113 4.40 -16.69 -6.32
C LEU A 113 5.40 -16.58 -5.16
N VAL A 114 5.39 -17.51 -4.20
CA VAL A 114 6.37 -17.53 -3.08
C VAL A 114 7.79 -17.80 -3.57
N ASN A 115 7.95 -18.68 -4.57
CA ASN A 115 9.25 -19.09 -5.08
C ASN A 115 9.76 -18.21 -6.23
N LYS A 116 8.96 -17.23 -6.65
CA LYS A 116 9.28 -16.37 -7.78
C LYS A 116 10.53 -15.53 -7.49
N ILE A 117 11.51 -15.62 -8.38
CA ILE A 117 12.74 -14.82 -8.32
C ILE A 117 12.52 -13.53 -9.11
N GLY A 118 12.75 -12.39 -8.47
CA GLY A 118 12.67 -11.07 -9.09
C GLY A 118 14.00 -10.62 -9.69
N ALA A 119 15.11 -10.81 -8.97
CA ALA A 119 16.44 -10.48 -9.45
C ALA A 119 17.46 -11.56 -9.07
N ARG A 120 18.43 -11.78 -9.95
CA ARG A 120 19.63 -12.59 -9.68
C ARG A 120 20.82 -11.66 -9.67
N HIS A 121 21.59 -11.69 -8.60
CA HIS A 121 22.78 -10.87 -8.43
C HIS A 121 24.02 -11.61 -8.95
N LEU A 122 25.05 -10.84 -9.32
CA LEU A 122 26.32 -11.38 -9.82
C LEU A 122 27.05 -12.26 -8.79
N ASN A 123 26.79 -12.04 -7.50
CA ASN A 123 27.33 -12.83 -6.39
C ASN A 123 26.57 -14.16 -6.15
N GLY A 124 25.62 -14.53 -7.02
CA GLY A 124 24.82 -15.75 -6.90
C GLY A 124 23.62 -15.66 -5.95
N THR A 125 23.45 -14.54 -5.22
CA THR A 125 22.26 -14.33 -4.40
C THR A 125 21.05 -14.00 -5.26
N VAL A 126 19.85 -14.30 -4.73
CA VAL A 126 18.59 -14.08 -5.42
C VAL A 126 17.64 -13.28 -4.56
N ASP A 127 17.06 -12.24 -5.14
CA ASP A 127 15.96 -11.52 -4.53
C ASP A 127 14.66 -12.14 -4.99
N ARG A 128 13.84 -12.54 -4.04
CA ARG A 128 12.49 -13.01 -4.32
C ARG A 128 11.61 -11.84 -4.71
N PHE A 129 10.70 -12.08 -5.65
CA PHE A 129 9.72 -11.09 -6.05
C PHE A 129 8.77 -10.76 -4.89
N PHE A 130 8.37 -11.78 -4.12
CA PHE A 130 7.50 -11.63 -2.95
C PHE A 130 8.08 -12.32 -1.72
N HIS A 131 7.91 -11.67 -0.55
CA HIS A 131 8.13 -12.32 0.73
C HIS A 131 6.95 -13.27 1.06
N PRO A 132 7.15 -14.45 1.69
CA PRO A 132 6.07 -15.38 1.99
C PRO A 132 4.88 -14.77 2.75
N ASN A 133 5.16 -13.87 3.72
CA ASN A 133 4.13 -13.15 4.45
C ASN A 133 3.25 -12.26 3.55
N THR A 134 3.85 -11.66 2.52
CA THR A 134 3.15 -10.83 1.53
C THR A 134 2.24 -11.67 0.65
N VAL A 135 2.70 -12.85 0.22
CA VAL A 135 1.86 -13.77 -0.56
C VAL A 135 0.69 -14.25 0.28
N ARG A 136 0.91 -14.58 1.56
CA ARG A 136 -0.18 -14.94 2.49
C ARG A 136 -1.21 -13.82 2.66
N LEU A 137 -0.77 -12.56 2.69
CA LEU A 137 -1.68 -11.41 2.68
C LEU A 137 -2.43 -11.29 1.35
N GLY A 138 -1.74 -11.51 0.23
CA GLY A 138 -2.32 -11.56 -1.12
C GLY A 138 -3.42 -12.62 -1.24
N MET A 139 -3.24 -13.80 -0.66
CA MET A 139 -4.29 -14.83 -0.57
C MET A 139 -5.56 -14.31 0.09
N ARG A 140 -5.43 -13.56 1.20
CA ARG A 140 -6.58 -12.97 1.90
C ARG A 140 -7.27 -11.90 1.03
N TYR A 141 -6.49 -11.07 0.35
CA TYR A 141 -7.04 -10.07 -0.58
C TYR A 141 -7.79 -10.74 -1.74
N ALA A 142 -7.24 -11.80 -2.31
CA ALA A 142 -7.91 -12.57 -3.35
C ALA A 142 -9.23 -13.18 -2.85
N GLN A 143 -9.24 -13.79 -1.66
CA GLN A 143 -10.47 -14.33 -1.06
C GLN A 143 -11.54 -13.25 -0.87
N VAL A 144 -11.18 -12.10 -0.28
CA VAL A 144 -12.11 -10.99 -0.07
C VAL A 144 -12.61 -10.40 -1.39
N ALA A 145 -11.72 -10.22 -2.37
CA ALA A 145 -12.07 -9.69 -3.68
C ALA A 145 -13.07 -10.63 -4.39
N ALA A 146 -12.81 -11.93 -4.39
CA ALA A 146 -13.70 -12.94 -4.97
C ALA A 146 -15.06 -13.01 -4.24
N GLN A 147 -15.08 -12.93 -2.91
CA GLN A 147 -16.34 -12.89 -2.14
C GLN A 147 -17.16 -11.64 -2.49
N ARG A 148 -16.54 -10.46 -2.44
CA ARG A 148 -17.23 -9.21 -2.77
C ARG A 148 -17.68 -9.20 -4.25
N ALA A 149 -16.89 -9.79 -5.14
CA ALA A 149 -17.22 -9.90 -6.56
C ALA A 149 -18.47 -10.74 -6.80
N LYS A 150 -18.77 -11.72 -5.94
CA LYS A 150 -20.02 -12.49 -5.98
C LYS A 150 -21.22 -11.72 -5.40
N LEU A 151 -20.98 -10.81 -4.45
CA LEU A 151 -22.04 -10.04 -3.78
C LEU A 151 -22.47 -8.77 -4.54
N ARG A 152 -21.62 -8.26 -5.43
CA ARG A 152 -21.90 -7.03 -6.19
C ARG A 152 -22.80 -7.13 -7.43
N PRO A 153 -22.92 -8.26 -8.15
CA PRO A 153 -23.86 -8.38 -9.25
C PRO A 153 -25.25 -7.92 -8.82
N SER A 154 -25.66 -8.26 -7.59
CA SER A 154 -26.95 -7.84 -7.00
C SER A 154 -27.01 -6.37 -6.54
N GLN A 155 -25.89 -5.65 -6.47
CA GLN A 155 -25.87 -4.23 -6.07
C GLN A 155 -25.88 -3.28 -7.28
N VAL A 156 -25.25 -3.64 -8.41
CA VAL A 156 -25.29 -2.83 -9.63
C VAL A 156 -26.73 -2.74 -10.15
N ASP A 157 -27.45 -3.87 -10.18
CA ASP A 157 -28.88 -3.93 -10.51
C ASP A 157 -29.74 -3.04 -9.59
N LYS A 158 -29.33 -2.90 -8.32
CA LYS A 158 -30.03 -2.07 -7.33
C LYS A 158 -29.71 -0.57 -7.46
N ILE A 159 -28.53 -0.22 -7.97
CA ILE A 159 -28.13 1.18 -8.18
C ILE A 159 -28.75 1.71 -9.48
N GLU A 160 -28.75 0.92 -10.56
CA GLU A 160 -29.40 1.31 -11.82
C GLU A 160 -30.93 1.51 -11.66
N SER A 161 -31.56 0.70 -10.82
CA SER A 161 -33.00 0.86 -10.50
C SER A 161 -33.31 2.08 -9.64
N LEU A 162 -32.34 2.63 -8.90
CA LEU A 162 -32.49 3.85 -8.11
C LEU A 162 -32.11 5.12 -8.88
N SER A 163 -31.26 5.02 -9.91
CA SER A 163 -30.91 6.15 -10.78
C SER A 163 -31.95 6.44 -11.88
N ASN A 164 -32.91 5.53 -12.08
CA ASN A 164 -34.02 5.68 -13.03
C ASN A 164 -35.33 6.18 -12.37
N GLN A 165 -35.25 6.71 -11.15
CA GLN A 165 -36.34 7.39 -10.43
C GLN A 165 -36.01 8.87 -10.27
#